data_AF-A0AB33YYI7-F1
#
_entry.id   AF-A0AB33YYI7-F1
#
_cell.length_a   1.000
_cell.length_b   1.000
_cell.length_c   1.000
_cell.angle_alpha   90.00
_cell.angle_beta   90.00
_cell.angle_gamma   90.00
#
_symmetry.space_group_name_H-M   'P 1'
#
loop_
_entity.id
_entity.type
_entity.pdbx_description
1 polymer ?
#
loop_
_entity_poly.entity_id
_entity_poly.type
_entity_poly.pdbx_seq_one_letter_code
_entity_poly.pdbx_strand_id
1 'polypeptide(L)'
;MIYCIIGTRAQLIKMAPVIASIEKKGWPLSVIHTGQHMISMDELRDDFSLQTPWIYLTKKTEAKTVLSSLKWLVQLLYSTVFRAKKLIPNASKSKDIVLVHGDTFSTVIGALLGKISGASVGHVESGLRSFNIWNPFPEEINRLITFSLSNKAYCPGDWAVNNLKKHKHLELINTQQNTLIDSLNIAITQIKKEGSALKRYAVVSIHRFENIYNQKRIQFIIDTVHDAAKISPIIFVMHPVTQKRLTKTGLLSSLQSNKNITLKERCGYIEFTALLAQSTFVITDGGSNQEELTYLKIPTLLMRKATERPEGLGKNVVLSEYSSVRTKSFLANVQPKSHLTFKSHLLKNSPTSIITNSLTQYKS
;
A
#
# COMPACT_ATOMS: atom_id res chain seq x y z
N MET A 1 -16.83 19.32 8.03
CA MET A 1 -15.53 18.70 8.40
C MET A 1 -15.31 17.40 7.62
N ILE A 2 -14.08 17.10 7.23
CA ILE A 2 -13.70 15.83 6.61
C ILE A 2 -12.93 14.99 7.63
N TYR A 3 -13.30 13.72 7.80
CA TYR A 3 -12.65 12.78 8.71
C TYR A 3 -12.06 11.62 7.92
N CYS A 4 -10.75 11.42 7.95
CA CYS A 4 -10.14 10.21 7.38
C CYS A 4 -9.92 9.18 8.48
N ILE A 5 -10.38 7.94 8.28
CA ILE A 5 -10.13 6.84 9.23
C ILE A 5 -9.12 5.88 8.64
N ILE A 6 -8.02 5.66 9.36
CA ILE A 6 -6.92 4.78 8.95
C ILE A 6 -6.55 3.83 10.09
N GLY A 7 -6.13 2.62 9.75
CA GLY A 7 -5.68 1.63 10.74
C GLY A 7 -4.44 0.85 10.35
N THR A 8 -4.08 0.84 9.06
CA THR A 8 -2.94 0.08 8.55
C THR A 8 -2.05 0.92 7.65
N ARG A 9 -0.80 0.47 7.50
CA ARG A 9 0.18 1.03 6.57
C ARG A 9 -0.34 1.07 5.13
N ALA A 10 -0.97 -0.01 4.67
CA ALA A 10 -1.52 -0.07 3.32
C ALA A 10 -2.63 0.96 3.09
N GLN A 11 -3.52 1.17 4.08
CA GLN A 11 -4.54 2.21 4.02
C GLN A 11 -3.91 3.60 3.98
N LEU A 12 -2.91 3.87 4.82
CA LEU A 12 -2.24 5.17 4.83
C LEU A 12 -1.50 5.44 3.51
N ILE A 13 -0.78 4.47 2.95
CA ILE A 13 -0.12 4.65 1.64
C ILE A 13 -1.13 5.10 0.59
N LYS A 14 -2.31 4.47 0.52
CA LYS A 14 -3.34 4.78 -0.49
C LYS A 14 -4.19 6.02 -0.15
N MET A 15 -4.31 6.40 1.12
CA MET A 15 -5.06 7.58 1.57
C MET A 15 -4.20 8.84 1.74
N ALA A 16 -2.88 8.70 1.89
CA ALA A 16 -1.94 9.81 2.00
C ALA A 16 -2.07 10.84 0.88
N PRO A 17 -2.16 10.50 -0.42
CA PRO A 17 -2.36 11.51 -1.45
C PRO A 17 -3.69 12.26 -1.29
N VAL A 18 -4.76 11.58 -0.85
CA VAL A 18 -6.06 12.21 -0.57
C VAL A 18 -5.95 13.18 0.61
N ILE A 19 -5.33 12.76 1.71
CA ILE A 19 -5.07 13.59 2.89
C ILE A 19 -4.25 14.82 2.51
N ALA A 20 -3.10 14.63 1.85
CA ALA A 20 -2.23 15.72 1.40
C ALA A 20 -2.96 16.70 0.47
N SER A 21 -3.83 16.21 -0.41
CA SER A 21 -4.62 17.06 -1.30
C SER A 21 -5.69 17.88 -0.56
N ILE A 22 -6.26 17.37 0.53
CA ILE A 22 -7.22 18.09 1.37
C ILE A 22 -6.48 19.16 2.19
N GLU A 23 -5.33 18.80 2.79
CA GLU A 23 -4.45 19.73 3.52
C GLU A 23 -4.01 20.90 2.63
N LYS A 24 -3.53 20.61 1.42
CA LYS A 24 -3.11 21.63 0.46
C LYS A 24 -4.23 22.60 0.07
N LYS A 25 -5.49 22.16 0.10
CA LYS A 25 -6.66 23.00 -0.17
C LYS A 25 -7.12 23.80 1.06
N GLY A 26 -6.52 23.60 2.24
CA GLY A 26 -6.91 24.27 3.48
C GLY A 26 -8.28 23.86 4.00
N TRP A 27 -8.78 22.68 3.62
CA TRP A 27 -10.11 22.21 4.03
C TRP A 27 -10.08 21.62 5.45
N PRO A 28 -11.18 21.72 6.20
CA PRO A 28 -11.25 21.21 7.57
C PRO A 28 -11.09 19.68 7.58
N LEU A 29 -9.98 19.21 8.16
CA LEU A 29 -9.58 17.81 8.15
C LEU A 29 -9.23 17.32 9.56
N SER A 30 -9.70 16.12 9.88
CA SER A 30 -9.27 15.34 11.03
C SER A 30 -8.89 13.94 10.56
N VAL A 31 -7.77 13.39 11.05
CA VAL A 31 -7.40 12.01 10.76
C VAL A 31 -7.42 11.16 12.03
N ILE A 32 -8.26 10.14 12.03
CA ILE A 32 -8.48 9.25 13.16
C ILE A 32 -7.81 7.90 12.90
N HIS A 33 -6.95 7.51 13.82
CA HIS A 33 -6.24 6.23 13.78
C HIS A 33 -6.91 5.20 14.71
N THR A 34 -7.17 4.00 14.19
CA THR A 34 -7.86 2.93 14.96
C THR A 34 -6.94 2.17 15.93
N GLY A 35 -5.62 2.40 15.88
CA GLY A 35 -4.65 1.87 16.85
C GLY A 35 -4.10 0.46 16.56
N GLN A 36 -4.32 -0.10 15.37
CA GLN A 36 -3.92 -1.49 15.04
C GLN A 36 -2.41 -1.66 14.78
N HIS A 37 -1.77 -0.70 14.11
CA HIS A 37 -0.34 -0.73 13.77
C HIS A 37 0.30 0.64 13.99
N MET A 38 1.28 0.76 14.89
CA MET A 38 1.85 2.06 15.29
C MET A 38 3.27 2.31 14.77
N ILE A 39 4.14 1.29 14.76
CA ILE A 39 5.61 1.47 14.66
C ILE A 39 6.06 2.15 13.36
N SER A 40 5.27 2.11 12.28
CA SER A 40 5.67 2.68 10.98
C SER A 40 4.69 3.67 10.38
N MET A 41 3.69 4.14 11.14
CA MET A 41 2.68 5.08 10.60
C MET A 41 3.18 6.53 10.69
N ASP A 42 3.93 6.87 11.74
CA ASP A 42 4.55 8.19 11.86
C ASP A 42 5.64 8.40 10.80
N GLU A 43 6.49 7.39 10.55
CA GLU A 43 7.46 7.42 9.43
C GLU A 43 6.76 7.69 8.08
N LEU A 44 5.63 7.02 7.83
CA LEU A 44 4.86 7.23 6.59
C LEU A 44 4.21 8.61 6.52
N ARG A 45 3.74 9.14 7.66
CA ARG A 45 3.21 10.50 7.73
C ARG A 45 4.28 11.49 7.25
N ASP A 46 5.49 11.33 7.78
CA ASP A 46 6.61 12.22 7.54
C ASP A 46 7.11 12.06 6.09
N ASP A 47 7.20 10.81 5.60
CA ASP A 47 7.49 10.47 4.20
C ASP A 47 6.55 11.23 3.22
N PHE A 48 5.24 11.22 3.48
CA PHE A 48 4.25 11.94 2.68
C PHE A 48 4.10 13.43 3.06
N SER A 49 4.90 13.92 4.03
CA SER A 49 4.88 15.29 4.53
C SER A 49 3.50 15.76 5.02
N LEU A 50 2.70 14.85 5.59
CA LEU A 50 1.35 15.16 6.08
C LEU A 50 1.44 15.95 7.38
N GLN A 51 0.65 17.01 7.49
CA GLN A 51 0.72 17.95 8.62
C GLN A 51 -0.34 17.70 9.70
N THR A 52 -1.44 17.04 9.35
CA THR A 52 -2.57 16.83 10.27
C THR A 52 -2.19 15.85 11.37
N PRO A 53 -2.38 16.20 12.65
CA PRO A 53 -2.07 15.30 13.76
C PRO A 53 -3.07 14.14 13.84
N TRP A 54 -2.58 12.99 14.33
CA TRP A 54 -3.40 11.80 14.52
C TRP A 54 -4.25 11.88 15.79
N ILE A 55 -5.55 11.62 15.65
CA ILE A 55 -6.45 11.36 16.78
C ILE A 55 -6.61 9.85 16.96
N TYR A 56 -6.31 9.33 18.15
CA TYR A 56 -6.39 7.89 18.40
C TYR A 56 -7.74 7.47 19.00
N LEU A 57 -8.41 6.52 18.35
CA LEU A 57 -9.69 5.98 18.81
C LEU A 57 -9.53 5.09 20.04
N THR A 58 -8.50 4.24 20.07
CA THR A 58 -8.16 3.36 21.20
C THR A 58 -6.76 3.66 21.72
N LYS A 59 -6.44 3.21 22.95
CA LYS A 59 -5.08 3.29 23.48
C LYS A 59 -4.12 2.47 22.58
N LYS A 60 -2.87 2.92 22.49
CA LYS A 60 -1.79 2.29 21.71
C LYS A 60 -1.62 0.84 22.19
N THR A 61 -1.88 -0.14 21.33
CA THR A 61 -1.67 -1.56 21.64
C THR A 61 -1.08 -2.26 20.42
N GLU A 62 -0.03 -3.06 20.63
CA GLU A 62 0.46 -3.97 19.60
C GLU A 62 -0.24 -5.32 19.80
N ALA A 63 -1.19 -5.64 18.93
CA ALA A 63 -1.86 -6.93 18.95
C ALA A 63 -0.91 -8.03 18.43
N LYS A 64 -0.07 -8.58 19.31
CA LYS A 64 0.91 -9.64 18.97
C LYS A 64 0.36 -11.06 19.09
N THR A 65 -0.77 -11.24 19.79
CA THR A 65 -1.41 -12.55 20.06
C THR A 65 -2.90 -12.53 19.72
N VAL A 66 -3.51 -13.71 19.51
CA VAL A 66 -4.96 -13.85 19.23
C VAL A 66 -5.80 -13.21 20.34
N LEU A 67 -5.45 -13.45 21.61
CA LEU A 67 -6.14 -12.84 22.75
C LEU A 67 -6.00 -11.32 22.78
N SER A 68 -4.81 -10.79 22.45
CA SER A 68 -4.61 -9.34 22.35
C SER A 68 -5.39 -8.71 21.19
N SER A 69 -5.54 -9.43 20.08
CA SER A 69 -6.33 -9.00 18.92
C SER A 69 -7.82 -8.95 19.26
N LEU A 70 -8.33 -9.93 20.01
CA LEU A 70 -9.71 -9.96 20.48
C LEU A 70 -9.98 -8.84 21.52
N LYS A 71 -9.07 -8.63 22.47
CA LYS A 71 -9.18 -7.52 23.42
C LYS A 71 -9.19 -6.16 22.72
N TRP A 72 -8.31 -5.98 21.74
CA TRP A 72 -8.28 -4.77 20.91
C TRP A 72 -9.61 -4.58 20.15
N LEU A 73 -10.13 -5.64 19.54
CA LEU A 73 -11.41 -5.62 18.83
C LEU A 73 -12.58 -5.19 19.72
N VAL A 74 -12.69 -5.76 20.93
CA VAL A 74 -13.74 -5.37 21.89
C VAL A 74 -13.59 -3.92 22.33
N GLN A 75 -12.36 -3.47 22.63
CA GLN A 75 -12.09 -2.07 22.98
C GLN A 75 -12.40 -1.11 21.84
N LEU A 76 -12.15 -1.52 20.60
CA LEU A 76 -12.40 -0.75 19.40
C LEU A 76 -13.91 -0.58 19.17
N LEU A 77 -14.69 -1.66 19.28
CA LEU A 77 -16.15 -1.61 19.20
C LEU A 77 -16.74 -0.75 20.32
N TYR A 78 -16.30 -0.94 21.57
CA TYR A 78 -16.72 -0.12 22.70
C TYR A 78 -16.41 1.37 22.45
N SER A 79 -15.18 1.69 22.05
CA SER A 79 -14.77 3.06 21.77
C SER A 79 -15.56 3.65 20.60
N THR A 80 -15.90 2.85 19.60
CA THR A 80 -16.72 3.28 18.46
C THR A 80 -18.10 3.71 18.92
N VAL A 81 -18.79 2.89 19.70
CA VAL A 81 -20.15 3.19 20.16
C VAL A 81 -20.16 4.37 21.13
N PHE A 82 -19.28 4.38 22.13
CA PHE A 82 -19.33 5.37 23.22
C PHE A 82 -18.55 6.66 22.95
N ARG A 83 -17.61 6.68 21.98
CA ARG A 83 -16.80 7.87 21.65
C ARG A 83 -17.09 8.45 20.27
N ALA A 84 -17.93 7.83 19.44
CA ALA A 84 -18.30 8.35 18.11
C ALA A 84 -18.70 9.84 18.14
N LYS A 85 -19.68 10.19 18.97
CA LYS A 85 -20.17 11.58 19.10
C LYS A 85 -19.17 12.53 19.74
N LYS A 86 -18.17 12.01 20.47
CA LYS A 86 -17.07 12.83 21.01
C LYS A 86 -16.01 13.12 19.94
N LEU A 87 -15.74 12.16 19.07
CA LEU A 87 -14.73 12.28 18.01
C LEU A 87 -15.25 13.03 16.79
N ILE A 88 -16.54 12.89 16.50
CA ILE A 88 -17.23 13.53 15.39
C ILE A 88 -18.49 14.22 15.96
N PRO A 89 -18.33 15.33 16.70
CA PRO A 89 -19.44 15.99 17.39
C PRO A 89 -20.35 16.73 16.42
N ASN A 90 -21.66 16.70 16.70
CA ASN A 90 -22.70 17.44 15.96
C ASN A 90 -22.66 17.23 14.43
N ALA A 91 -22.24 16.05 13.99
CA ALA A 91 -22.03 15.79 12.57
C ALA A 91 -23.37 15.76 11.81
N SER A 92 -23.36 16.31 10.59
CA SER A 92 -24.49 16.25 9.68
C SER A 92 -24.07 15.76 8.30
N LYS A 93 -24.88 14.92 7.65
CA LYS A 93 -24.61 14.38 6.31
C LYS A 93 -24.29 15.45 5.26
N SER A 94 -24.86 16.65 5.41
CA SER A 94 -24.66 17.76 4.48
C SER A 94 -23.36 18.54 4.70
N LYS A 95 -22.73 18.41 5.87
CA LYS A 95 -21.56 19.21 6.28
C LYS A 95 -20.34 18.37 6.65
N ASP A 96 -20.54 17.08 6.92
CA ASP A 96 -19.51 16.19 7.41
C ASP A 96 -19.46 14.87 6.65
N ILE A 97 -18.24 14.41 6.38
CA ILE A 97 -17.99 13.13 5.72
C ILE A 97 -16.85 12.38 6.39
N VAL A 98 -17.05 11.09 6.56
CA VAL A 98 -16.02 10.13 6.97
C VAL A 98 -15.54 9.36 5.75
N LEU A 99 -14.25 9.44 5.47
CA LEU A 99 -13.56 8.68 4.43
C LEU A 99 -12.91 7.44 5.05
N VAL A 100 -13.22 6.28 4.49
CA VAL A 100 -12.64 4.98 4.85
C VAL A 100 -12.04 4.31 3.63
N HIS A 101 -11.07 3.42 3.81
CA HIS A 101 -10.33 2.81 2.69
C HIS A 101 -10.28 1.28 2.75
N GLY A 102 -10.63 0.63 1.64
CA GLY A 102 -10.36 -0.80 1.42
C GLY A 102 -11.28 -1.72 2.22
N ASP A 103 -10.73 -2.76 2.83
CA ASP A 103 -11.51 -3.90 3.35
C ASP A 103 -11.03 -4.40 4.72
N THR A 104 -10.22 -3.60 5.41
CA THR A 104 -9.80 -3.94 6.77
C THR A 104 -10.94 -3.75 7.77
N PHE A 105 -10.80 -4.33 8.97
CA PHE A 105 -11.75 -4.09 10.05
C PHE A 105 -11.82 -2.61 10.47
N SER A 106 -10.71 -1.86 10.35
CA SER A 106 -10.69 -0.41 10.55
C SER A 106 -11.61 0.33 9.58
N THR A 107 -11.82 -0.20 8.37
CA THR A 107 -12.77 0.34 7.38
C THR A 107 -14.20 0.23 7.88
N VAL A 108 -14.58 -0.93 8.42
CA VAL A 108 -15.90 -1.18 8.98
C VAL A 108 -16.15 -0.26 10.17
N ILE A 109 -15.18 -0.16 11.07
CA ILE A 109 -15.25 0.71 12.25
C ILE A 109 -15.37 2.18 11.86
N GLY A 110 -14.58 2.65 10.89
CA GLY A 110 -14.69 4.01 10.39
C GLY A 110 -16.06 4.31 9.79
N ALA A 111 -16.60 3.38 9.00
CA ALA A 111 -17.93 3.54 8.41
C ALA A 111 -19.02 3.58 9.49
N LEU A 112 -18.90 2.73 10.51
CA LEU A 112 -19.81 2.71 11.65
C LEU A 112 -19.73 4.00 12.49
N LEU A 113 -18.53 4.52 12.74
CA LEU A 113 -18.33 5.83 13.40
C LEU A 113 -19.07 6.94 12.66
N GLY A 114 -18.90 7.02 11.34
CA GLY A 114 -19.59 8.02 10.53
C GLY A 114 -21.11 7.90 10.60
N LYS A 115 -21.64 6.67 10.49
CA LYS A 115 -23.08 6.41 10.61
C LYS A 115 -23.64 6.77 11.98
N ILE A 116 -22.99 6.37 13.08
CA ILE A 116 -23.45 6.67 14.46
C ILE A 116 -23.42 8.17 14.72
N SER A 117 -22.41 8.89 14.21
CA SER A 117 -22.28 10.33 14.41
C SER A 117 -23.18 11.17 13.50
N GLY A 118 -23.82 10.58 12.48
CA GLY A 118 -24.69 11.30 11.55
C GLY A 118 -23.97 11.92 10.35
N ALA A 119 -22.69 11.60 10.14
CA ALA A 119 -21.92 12.04 8.97
C ALA A 119 -22.25 11.21 7.73
N SER A 120 -21.94 11.75 6.55
CA SER A 120 -21.87 10.96 5.32
C SER A 120 -20.67 10.01 5.37
N VAL A 121 -20.71 8.89 4.66
CA VAL A 121 -19.59 7.92 4.58
C VAL A 121 -19.16 7.74 3.13
N GLY A 122 -17.88 8.03 2.85
CA GLY A 122 -17.24 7.78 1.56
C GLY A 122 -16.26 6.61 1.64
N HIS A 123 -16.47 5.58 0.83
CA HIS A 123 -15.61 4.40 0.77
C HIS A 123 -14.65 4.49 -0.40
N VAL A 124 -13.36 4.68 -0.11
CA VAL A 124 -12.26 4.68 -1.07
C VAL A 124 -11.81 3.25 -1.35
N GLU A 125 -11.52 2.94 -2.62
CA GLU A 125 -11.28 1.57 -3.10
C GLU A 125 -12.51 0.67 -2.94
N SER A 126 -13.69 1.22 -3.26
CA SER A 126 -14.96 0.50 -3.16
C SER A 126 -15.22 -0.39 -4.38
N GLY A 127 -16.10 -1.38 -4.22
CA GLY A 127 -16.59 -2.24 -5.31
C GLY A 127 -15.75 -3.45 -5.67
N LEU A 128 -14.66 -3.70 -4.93
CA LEU A 128 -13.92 -4.97 -5.00
C LEU A 128 -14.80 -6.12 -4.48
N ARG A 129 -14.84 -7.26 -5.18
CA ARG A 129 -15.63 -8.43 -4.80
C ARG A 129 -14.88 -9.72 -5.09
N SER A 130 -14.85 -10.65 -4.13
CA SER A 130 -14.52 -12.06 -4.40
C SER A 130 -15.77 -12.91 -4.67
N PHE A 131 -16.95 -12.41 -4.26
CA PHE A 131 -18.21 -13.16 -4.24
C PHE A 131 -18.20 -14.41 -3.36
N ASN A 132 -17.18 -14.55 -2.51
CA ASN A 132 -17.03 -15.63 -1.53
C ASN A 132 -16.66 -15.04 -0.17
N ILE A 133 -17.60 -15.08 0.77
CA ILE A 133 -17.43 -14.51 2.13
C ILE A 133 -16.34 -15.19 2.96
N TRP A 134 -15.93 -16.40 2.57
CA TRP A 134 -14.89 -17.18 3.24
C TRP A 134 -13.52 -17.05 2.57
N ASN A 135 -13.44 -16.36 1.43
CA ASN A 135 -12.19 -16.20 0.70
C ASN A 135 -12.18 -14.90 -0.15
N PRO A 136 -11.36 -13.90 0.20
CA PRO A 136 -10.55 -13.78 1.42
C PRO A 136 -11.42 -13.51 2.66
N PHE A 137 -11.03 -14.08 3.81
CA PHE A 137 -11.72 -13.92 5.10
C PHE A 137 -10.82 -13.17 6.10
N PRO A 138 -11.30 -12.10 6.75
CA PRO A 138 -12.68 -11.56 6.75
C PRO A 138 -12.94 -10.43 5.73
N GLU A 139 -12.06 -10.21 4.76
CA GLU A 139 -12.06 -9.02 3.91
C GLU A 139 -13.34 -8.87 3.06
N GLU A 140 -13.86 -9.94 2.45
CA GLU A 140 -15.12 -9.84 1.68
C GLU A 140 -16.31 -9.47 2.58
N ILE A 141 -16.36 -9.98 3.81
CA ILE A 141 -17.40 -9.62 4.79
C ILE A 141 -17.29 -8.14 5.14
N ASN A 142 -16.07 -7.66 5.41
CA ASN A 142 -15.82 -6.26 5.72
C ASN A 142 -16.28 -5.35 4.57
N ARG A 143 -15.99 -5.71 3.31
CA ARG A 143 -16.45 -4.96 2.13
C ARG A 143 -17.96 -4.85 2.09
N LEU A 144 -18.68 -5.96 2.26
CA LEU A 144 -20.14 -5.98 2.23
C LEU A 144 -20.77 -5.12 3.34
N ILE A 145 -20.22 -5.18 4.56
CA ILE A 145 -20.65 -4.33 5.66
C ILE A 145 -20.39 -2.86 5.31
N THR A 146 -19.19 -2.53 4.84
CA THR A 146 -18.84 -1.15 4.47
C THR A 146 -19.69 -0.62 3.32
N PHE A 147 -20.03 -1.41 2.29
CA PHE A 147 -20.96 -0.97 1.22
C PHE A 147 -22.34 -0.61 1.78
N SER A 148 -22.83 -1.38 2.73
CA SER A 148 -24.13 -1.13 3.37
C SER A 148 -24.11 0.14 4.24
N LEU A 149 -22.96 0.45 4.86
CA LEU A 149 -22.77 1.63 5.69
C LEU A 149 -22.34 2.88 4.90
N SER A 150 -22.02 2.77 3.62
CA SER A 150 -21.53 3.90 2.82
C SER A 150 -22.65 4.73 2.20
N ASN A 151 -22.31 5.96 1.81
CA ASN A 151 -23.15 6.87 1.03
C ASN A 151 -22.53 7.14 -0.35
N LYS A 152 -21.19 7.27 -0.41
CA LYS A 152 -20.42 7.41 -1.65
C LYS A 152 -19.45 6.24 -1.80
N ALA A 153 -19.29 5.74 -3.02
CA ALA A 153 -18.37 4.65 -3.34
C ALA A 153 -17.40 5.10 -4.44
N TYR A 154 -16.12 5.26 -4.08
CA TYR A 154 -15.05 5.62 -5.01
C TYR A 154 -14.42 4.34 -5.57
N CYS A 155 -14.81 4.00 -6.80
CA CYS A 155 -14.51 2.74 -7.45
C CYS A 155 -13.29 2.88 -8.37
N PRO A 156 -12.24 2.03 -8.27
CA PRO A 156 -11.00 2.16 -9.02
C PRO A 156 -11.09 1.69 -10.49
N GLY A 157 -12.28 1.75 -11.10
CA GLY A 157 -12.55 1.34 -12.47
C GLY A 157 -13.98 0.83 -12.69
N ASP A 158 -14.37 0.67 -13.95
CA ASP A 158 -15.75 0.30 -14.33
C ASP A 158 -16.17 -1.07 -13.79
N TRP A 159 -15.23 -2.01 -13.67
CA TRP A 159 -15.49 -3.33 -13.10
C TRP A 159 -15.97 -3.24 -11.64
N ALA A 160 -15.37 -2.35 -10.84
CA ALA A 160 -15.74 -2.14 -9.46
C ALA A 160 -17.07 -1.38 -9.35
N VAL A 161 -17.33 -0.43 -10.24
CA VAL A 161 -18.64 0.23 -10.38
C VAL A 161 -19.73 -0.80 -10.69
N ASN A 162 -19.48 -1.69 -11.64
CA ASN A 162 -20.43 -2.73 -12.06
C ASN A 162 -20.83 -3.64 -10.90
N ASN A 163 -19.89 -3.99 -10.01
CA ASN A 163 -20.17 -4.79 -8.82
C ASN A 163 -21.12 -4.11 -7.83
N LEU A 164 -21.18 -2.77 -7.82
CA LEU A 164 -22.00 -1.99 -6.90
C LEU A 164 -23.30 -1.47 -7.50
N LYS A 165 -23.56 -1.67 -8.81
CA LYS A 165 -24.80 -1.21 -9.47
C LYS A 165 -26.10 -1.61 -8.76
N LYS A 166 -26.11 -2.73 -8.03
CA LYS A 166 -27.27 -3.21 -7.25
C LYS A 166 -27.51 -2.41 -5.96
N HIS A 167 -26.51 -1.67 -5.45
CA HIS A 167 -26.59 -0.87 -4.23
C HIS A 167 -27.07 0.55 -4.57
N LYS A 168 -28.38 0.69 -4.84
CA LYS A 168 -29.00 1.94 -5.32
C LYS A 168 -28.86 3.13 -4.36
N HIS A 169 -28.54 2.88 -3.09
CA HIS A 169 -28.31 3.93 -2.09
C HIS A 169 -26.91 4.57 -2.17
N LEU A 170 -26.00 4.00 -2.96
CA LEU A 170 -24.64 4.52 -3.13
C LEU A 170 -24.54 5.47 -4.32
N GLU A 171 -23.96 6.64 -4.09
CA GLU A 171 -23.42 7.48 -5.16
C GLU A 171 -22.12 6.83 -5.66
N LEU A 172 -22.17 6.25 -6.87
CA LEU A 172 -21.03 5.57 -7.48
C LEU A 172 -20.16 6.57 -8.24
N ILE A 173 -18.88 6.67 -7.85
CA ILE A 173 -17.91 7.57 -8.47
C ILE A 173 -16.76 6.71 -9.02
N ASN A 174 -16.57 6.73 -10.34
CA ASN A 174 -15.45 6.02 -10.96
C ASN A 174 -14.18 6.87 -10.87
N THR A 175 -13.20 6.43 -10.06
CA THR A 175 -11.90 7.09 -9.95
C THR A 175 -10.93 6.69 -11.06
N GLN A 176 -11.36 5.83 -11.99
CA GLN A 176 -10.64 5.27 -13.14
C GLN A 176 -9.47 4.35 -12.77
N GLN A 177 -8.77 4.66 -11.68
CA GLN A 177 -7.65 3.92 -11.13
C GLN A 177 -7.68 3.98 -9.58
N ASN A 178 -6.80 3.20 -8.97
CA ASN A 178 -6.59 3.20 -7.53
C ASN A 178 -5.73 4.41 -7.10
N THR A 179 -5.98 4.98 -5.92
CA THR A 179 -5.18 6.10 -5.37
C THR A 179 -3.71 5.73 -5.12
N LEU A 180 -3.35 4.44 -5.09
CA LEU A 180 -1.97 3.99 -5.10
C LEU A 180 -1.15 4.65 -6.21
N ILE A 181 -1.73 4.90 -7.40
CA ILE A 181 -1.02 5.56 -8.50
C ILE A 181 -0.58 6.98 -8.14
N ASP A 182 -1.37 7.70 -7.35
CA ASP A 182 -1.04 9.04 -6.88
C ASP A 182 0.08 8.97 -5.85
N SER A 183 0.06 7.96 -4.95
CA SER A 183 1.12 7.71 -3.97
C SER A 183 2.46 7.42 -4.65
N LEU A 184 2.46 6.59 -5.70
CA LEU A 184 3.64 6.32 -6.52
C LEU A 184 4.15 7.60 -7.20
N ASN A 185 3.23 8.42 -7.72
CA ASN A 185 3.61 9.66 -8.39
C ASN A 185 4.24 10.70 -7.44
N ILE A 186 3.75 10.81 -6.20
CA ILE A 186 4.37 11.64 -5.16
C ILE A 186 5.82 11.21 -4.94
N ALA A 187 6.05 9.91 -4.74
CA ALA A 187 7.39 9.37 -4.52
C ALA A 187 8.36 9.68 -5.67
N ILE A 188 7.92 9.46 -6.90
CA ILE A 188 8.74 9.69 -8.09
C ILE A 188 9.08 11.18 -8.27
N THR A 189 8.11 12.06 -7.98
CA THR A 189 8.29 13.50 -8.17
C THR A 189 9.25 14.11 -7.15
N GLN A 190 9.26 13.60 -5.90
CA GLN A 190 10.20 14.05 -4.88
C GLN A 190 11.65 13.78 -5.28
N ILE A 191 11.97 12.57 -5.79
CA ILE A 191 13.36 12.24 -6.17
C ILE A 191 13.83 12.93 -7.46
N LYS A 192 12.96 13.20 -8.43
CA LYS A 192 13.35 13.95 -9.65
C LYS A 192 13.93 15.34 -9.34
N LYS A 193 13.52 15.96 -8.22
CA LYS A 193 14.05 17.25 -7.79
C LYS A 193 15.48 17.17 -7.25
N GLU A 194 15.95 15.98 -6.85
CA GLU A 194 17.25 15.77 -6.22
C GLU A 194 18.39 15.48 -7.22
N GLY A 195 18.14 15.55 -8.53
CA GLY A 195 19.20 15.55 -9.55
C GLY A 195 19.91 14.21 -9.78
N SER A 196 19.36 13.10 -9.30
CA SER A 196 19.91 11.75 -9.52
C SER A 196 19.93 11.38 -11.02
N ALA A 197 21.12 11.37 -11.63
CA ALA A 197 21.31 10.75 -12.93
C ALA A 197 20.89 9.28 -12.85
N LEU A 198 19.95 8.87 -13.72
CA LEU A 198 19.40 7.52 -13.78
C LEU A 198 20.50 6.50 -14.11
N LYS A 199 21.20 6.00 -13.08
CA LYS A 199 22.09 4.86 -13.21
C LYS A 199 21.22 3.62 -13.44
N ARG A 200 21.60 2.77 -14.41
CA ARG A 200 20.95 1.48 -14.65
C ARG A 200 21.29 0.56 -13.49
N TYR A 201 20.34 0.33 -12.59
CA TYR A 201 20.48 -0.64 -11.50
C TYR A 201 19.20 -1.46 -11.35
N ALA A 202 19.34 -2.63 -10.73
CA ALA A 202 18.23 -3.44 -10.27
C ALA A 202 18.13 -3.38 -8.76
N VAL A 203 16.91 -3.53 -8.23
CA VAL A 203 16.66 -3.49 -6.78
C VAL A 203 16.32 -4.88 -6.27
N VAL A 204 16.89 -5.23 -5.12
CA VAL A 204 16.58 -6.48 -4.40
C VAL A 204 16.01 -6.12 -3.03
N SER A 205 14.86 -6.69 -2.68
CA SER A 205 14.27 -6.57 -1.34
C SER A 205 13.57 -7.87 -0.95
N ILE A 206 14.11 -8.54 0.07
CA ILE A 206 13.68 -9.86 0.55
C ILE A 206 13.44 -9.74 2.05
N HIS A 207 12.25 -10.10 2.52
CA HIS A 207 11.90 -10.01 3.95
C HIS A 207 10.96 -11.12 4.45
N ARG A 208 10.50 -12.04 3.60
CA ARG A 208 9.58 -13.10 4.02
C ARG A 208 10.29 -14.15 4.87
N PHE A 209 9.66 -14.51 5.99
CA PHE A 209 10.19 -15.45 6.96
C PHE A 209 10.49 -16.82 6.32
N GLU A 210 9.57 -17.31 5.47
CA GLU A 210 9.72 -18.59 4.78
C GLU A 210 10.87 -18.63 3.76
N ASN A 211 11.36 -17.47 3.32
CA ASN A 211 12.56 -17.36 2.49
C ASN A 211 13.82 -17.32 3.35
N ILE A 212 13.83 -16.40 4.31
CA ILE A 212 14.98 -16.10 5.17
C ILE A 212 15.38 -17.31 6.03
N TYR A 213 14.40 -18.01 6.60
CA TYR A 213 14.66 -19.11 7.53
C TYR A 213 14.78 -20.47 6.86
N ASN A 214 14.60 -20.55 5.54
CA ASN A 214 14.84 -21.78 4.77
C ASN A 214 16.21 -21.71 4.08
N GLN A 215 17.15 -22.55 4.51
CA GLN A 215 18.53 -22.53 4.03
C GLN A 215 18.64 -22.68 2.51
N LYS A 216 17.86 -23.58 1.90
CA LYS A 216 17.89 -23.80 0.45
C LYS A 216 17.36 -22.58 -0.32
N ARG A 217 16.29 -21.95 0.19
CA ARG A 217 15.69 -20.78 -0.47
C ARG A 217 16.56 -19.54 -0.36
N ILE A 218 17.11 -19.25 0.82
CA ILE A 218 17.98 -18.09 0.98
C ILE A 218 19.24 -18.25 0.13
N GLN A 219 19.83 -19.44 0.06
CA GLN A 219 20.96 -19.72 -0.84
C GLN A 219 20.57 -19.46 -2.30
N PHE A 220 19.47 -20.05 -2.77
CA PHE A 220 18.97 -19.86 -4.13
C PHE A 220 18.74 -18.37 -4.47
N ILE A 221 18.17 -17.61 -3.55
CA ILE A 221 17.94 -16.17 -3.72
C ILE A 221 19.28 -15.45 -3.87
N ILE A 222 20.27 -15.74 -3.02
CA ILE A 222 21.60 -15.12 -3.06
C ILE A 222 22.35 -15.48 -4.33
N ASP A 223 22.28 -16.74 -4.77
CA ASP A 223 22.85 -17.18 -6.06
C ASP A 223 22.18 -16.42 -7.22
N THR A 224 20.86 -16.25 -7.18
CA THR A 224 20.12 -15.47 -8.19
C THR A 224 20.52 -13.99 -8.17
N VAL A 225 20.79 -13.41 -6.99
CA VAL A 225 21.29 -12.03 -6.86
C VAL A 225 22.69 -11.90 -7.47
N HIS A 226 23.57 -12.89 -7.27
CA HIS A 226 24.88 -12.91 -7.91
C HIS A 226 24.79 -13.04 -9.43
N ASP A 227 23.87 -13.85 -9.94
CA ASP A 227 23.61 -13.94 -11.38
C ASP A 227 23.05 -12.63 -11.94
N ALA A 228 22.14 -11.98 -11.23
CA ALA A 228 21.61 -10.67 -11.59
C ALA A 228 22.69 -9.57 -11.60
N ALA A 229 23.64 -9.63 -10.65
CA ALA A 229 24.76 -8.69 -10.56
C ALA A 229 25.76 -8.77 -11.72
N LYS A 230 25.70 -9.85 -12.53
CA LYS A 230 26.46 -9.95 -13.80
C LYS A 230 25.80 -9.15 -14.94
N ILE A 231 24.50 -8.85 -14.82
CA ILE A 231 23.68 -8.20 -15.85
C ILE A 231 23.49 -6.71 -15.56
N SER A 232 23.28 -6.36 -14.29
CA SER A 232 23.06 -4.97 -13.86
C SER A 232 23.63 -4.77 -12.46
N PRO A 233 24.18 -3.58 -12.13
CA PRO A 233 24.45 -3.20 -10.75
C PRO A 233 23.21 -3.41 -9.86
N ILE A 234 23.41 -3.92 -8.66
CA ILE A 234 22.36 -4.26 -7.70
C ILE A 234 22.39 -3.30 -6.52
N ILE A 235 21.22 -2.77 -6.17
CA ILE A 235 20.96 -2.16 -4.88
C ILE A 235 20.14 -3.16 -4.06
N PHE A 236 20.77 -3.78 -3.06
CA PHE A 236 20.07 -4.68 -2.14
C PHE A 236 19.65 -3.88 -0.91
N VAL A 237 18.35 -3.56 -0.84
CA VAL A 237 17.74 -2.93 0.34
C VAL A 237 17.53 -3.99 1.42
N MET A 238 18.37 -3.94 2.45
CA MET A 238 18.41 -4.94 3.51
C MET A 238 17.43 -4.60 4.63
N HIS A 239 16.44 -5.46 4.84
CA HIS A 239 15.66 -5.44 6.06
C HIS A 239 16.49 -5.99 7.24
N PRO A 240 16.30 -5.49 8.48
CA PRO A 240 17.09 -5.94 9.64
C PRO A 240 17.05 -7.45 9.87
N VAL A 241 15.91 -8.09 9.62
CA VAL A 241 15.74 -9.55 9.75
C VAL A 241 16.60 -10.29 8.72
N THR A 242 16.62 -9.81 7.48
CA THR A 242 17.39 -10.37 6.37
C THR A 242 18.88 -10.22 6.64
N GLN A 243 19.33 -9.03 7.03
CA GLN A 243 20.73 -8.76 7.37
C GLN A 243 21.23 -9.69 8.47
N LYS A 244 20.50 -9.78 9.60
CA LYS A 244 20.84 -10.68 10.71
C LYS A 244 20.98 -12.13 10.25
N ARG A 245 20.09 -12.59 9.36
CA ARG A 245 20.15 -13.96 8.84
C ARG A 245 21.35 -14.16 7.91
N LEU A 246 21.62 -13.23 7.01
CA LEU A 246 22.75 -13.31 6.08
C LEU A 246 24.08 -13.31 6.83
N THR A 247 24.21 -12.53 7.91
CA THR A 247 25.37 -12.58 8.81
C THR A 247 25.51 -13.96 9.45
N LYS A 248 24.44 -14.49 10.05
CA LYS A 248 24.46 -15.79 10.74
C LYS A 248 24.77 -16.97 9.80
N THR A 249 24.41 -16.86 8.53
CA THR A 249 24.62 -17.91 7.52
C THR A 249 25.95 -17.75 6.76
N GLY A 250 26.73 -16.70 7.01
CA GLY A 250 27.96 -16.39 6.28
C GLY A 250 27.75 -15.86 4.86
N LEU A 251 26.50 -15.77 4.39
CA LEU A 251 26.16 -15.32 3.04
C LEU A 251 26.36 -13.82 2.84
N LEU A 252 26.37 -13.04 3.93
CA LEU A 252 26.61 -11.59 3.85
C LEU A 252 27.98 -11.27 3.26
N SER A 253 29.02 -12.02 3.63
CA SER A 253 30.38 -11.80 3.14
C SER A 253 30.50 -11.98 1.62
N SER A 254 29.73 -12.92 1.06
CA SER A 254 29.65 -13.14 -0.39
C SER A 254 29.02 -11.94 -1.11
N LEU A 255 27.97 -11.36 -0.55
CA LEU A 255 27.37 -10.15 -1.11
C LEU A 255 28.33 -8.94 -1.02
N GLN A 256 29.02 -8.79 0.12
CA GLN A 256 29.93 -7.67 0.37
C GLN A 256 31.19 -7.70 -0.52
N SER A 257 31.67 -8.88 -0.90
CA SER A 257 32.85 -9.01 -1.77
C SER A 257 32.55 -8.70 -3.24
N ASN A 258 31.27 -8.67 -3.63
CA ASN A 258 30.86 -8.41 -5.00
C ASN A 258 30.69 -6.91 -5.26
N LYS A 259 31.60 -6.32 -6.04
CA LYS A 259 31.62 -4.87 -6.36
C LYS A 259 30.38 -4.37 -7.10
N ASN A 260 29.61 -5.25 -7.73
CA ASN A 260 28.36 -4.89 -8.43
C ASN A 260 27.14 -4.90 -7.49
N ILE A 261 27.31 -5.24 -6.22
CA ILE A 261 26.24 -5.29 -5.23
C ILE A 261 26.49 -4.19 -4.19
N THR A 262 25.60 -3.20 -4.15
CA THR A 262 25.55 -2.19 -3.10
C THR A 262 24.50 -2.61 -2.07
N LEU A 263 24.94 -2.81 -0.83
CA LEU A 263 24.06 -3.06 0.30
C LEU A 263 23.57 -1.73 0.86
N LYS A 264 22.26 -1.51 0.87
CA LYS A 264 21.64 -0.30 1.42
C LYS A 264 20.76 -0.67 2.62
N GLU A 265 20.78 0.17 3.64
CA GLU A 265 19.88 0.01 4.79
C GLU A 265 18.41 0.22 4.39
N ARG A 266 17.51 -0.23 5.26
CA ARG A 266 16.07 -0.03 5.06
C ARG A 266 15.76 1.47 5.00
N CYS A 267 15.10 1.89 3.93
CA CYS A 267 14.66 3.26 3.71
C CYS A 267 13.16 3.46 3.94
N GLY A 268 12.74 4.72 3.99
CA GLY A 268 11.33 5.13 4.01
C GLY A 268 10.57 4.70 2.74
N TYR A 269 9.24 4.76 2.78
CA TYR A 269 8.40 4.32 1.66
C TYR A 269 8.65 5.13 0.40
N ILE A 270 8.76 6.45 0.52
CA ILE A 270 8.97 7.35 -0.63
C ILE A 270 10.31 7.06 -1.29
N GLU A 271 11.38 7.00 -0.51
CA GLU A 271 12.73 6.71 -1.01
C GLU A 271 12.76 5.33 -1.68
N PHE A 272 12.18 4.31 -1.02
CA PHE A 272 12.12 2.95 -1.57
C PHE A 272 11.32 2.89 -2.87
N THR A 273 10.14 3.49 -2.91
CA THR A 273 9.27 3.52 -4.10
C THR A 273 9.97 4.18 -5.28
N ALA A 274 10.70 5.26 -5.03
CA ALA A 274 11.39 5.97 -6.10
C ALA A 274 12.69 5.28 -6.54
N LEU A 275 13.35 4.52 -5.66
CA LEU A 275 14.38 3.54 -6.05
C LEU A 275 13.80 2.48 -6.99
N LEU A 276 12.64 1.90 -6.63
CA LEU A 276 11.95 0.93 -7.49
C LEU A 276 11.61 1.56 -8.84
N ALA A 277 10.99 2.75 -8.86
CA ALA A 277 10.56 3.45 -10.07
C ALA A 277 11.67 3.71 -11.09
N GLN A 278 12.92 3.77 -10.66
CA GLN A 278 14.10 4.00 -11.50
C GLN A 278 14.85 2.71 -11.85
N SER A 279 14.47 1.58 -11.25
CA SER A 279 15.13 0.29 -11.45
C SER A 279 14.83 -0.31 -12.83
N THR A 280 15.80 -1.03 -13.38
CA THR A 280 15.65 -1.79 -14.63
C THR A 280 14.77 -3.02 -14.41
N PHE A 281 14.95 -3.68 -13.27
CA PHE A 281 14.11 -4.76 -12.78
C PHE A 281 14.23 -4.90 -11.27
N VAL A 282 13.32 -5.66 -10.68
CA VAL A 282 13.24 -5.87 -9.24
C VAL A 282 13.19 -7.36 -8.92
N ILE A 283 13.95 -7.79 -7.92
CA ILE A 283 13.83 -9.10 -7.29
C ILE A 283 13.25 -8.90 -5.90
N THR A 284 12.04 -9.41 -5.66
CA THR A 284 11.39 -9.23 -4.35
C THR A 284 10.53 -10.41 -3.97
N ASP A 285 10.20 -10.53 -2.69
CA ASP A 285 9.20 -11.44 -2.17
C ASP A 285 7.97 -10.71 -1.58
N GLY A 286 7.95 -9.38 -1.66
CA GLY A 286 6.89 -8.52 -1.15
C GLY A 286 5.62 -8.57 -1.99
N GLY A 287 4.49 -8.90 -1.37
CA GLY A 287 3.18 -8.91 -2.04
C GLY A 287 2.67 -7.51 -2.35
N SER A 288 2.85 -6.54 -1.44
CA SER A 288 2.47 -5.13 -1.70
C SER A 288 3.31 -4.52 -2.82
N ASN A 289 4.62 -4.80 -2.82
CA ASN A 289 5.52 -4.36 -3.88
C ASN A 289 5.07 -4.88 -5.25
N GLN A 290 4.47 -6.07 -5.34
CA GLN A 290 3.96 -6.63 -6.60
C GLN A 290 2.90 -5.71 -7.25
N GLU A 291 1.98 -5.16 -6.46
CA GLU A 291 0.94 -4.24 -6.93
C GLU A 291 1.57 -2.95 -7.46
N GLU A 292 2.45 -2.34 -6.66
CA GLU A 292 3.18 -1.10 -7.00
C GLU A 292 4.01 -1.26 -8.28
N LEU A 293 4.79 -2.34 -8.38
CA LEU A 293 5.63 -2.64 -9.55
C LEU A 293 4.82 -2.94 -10.80
N THR A 294 3.60 -3.45 -10.64
CA THR A 294 2.64 -3.62 -11.75
C THR A 294 2.18 -2.27 -12.29
N TYR A 295 1.82 -1.33 -11.41
CA TYR A 295 1.48 0.05 -11.82
C TYR A 295 2.66 0.75 -12.51
N LEU A 296 3.88 0.54 -11.98
CA LEU A 296 5.12 1.10 -12.55
C LEU A 296 5.57 0.36 -13.83
N LYS A 297 4.98 -0.80 -14.14
CA LYS A 297 5.35 -1.67 -15.27
C LYS A 297 6.84 -2.08 -15.25
N ILE A 298 7.37 -2.33 -14.06
CA ILE A 298 8.75 -2.75 -13.86
C ILE A 298 8.83 -4.28 -13.92
N PRO A 299 9.75 -4.85 -14.72
CA PRO A 299 10.03 -6.27 -14.70
C PRO A 299 10.36 -6.74 -13.28
N THR A 300 9.63 -7.72 -12.78
CA THR A 300 9.71 -8.17 -11.39
C THR A 300 9.85 -9.68 -11.33
N LEU A 301 10.93 -10.16 -10.72
CA LEU A 301 11.09 -11.55 -10.35
C LEU A 301 10.61 -11.74 -8.91
N LEU A 302 9.44 -12.37 -8.78
CA LEU A 302 8.80 -12.60 -7.49
C LEU A 302 9.31 -13.92 -6.89
N MET A 303 10.05 -13.82 -5.79
CA MET A 303 10.68 -14.94 -5.07
C MET A 303 9.66 -15.70 -4.21
N ARG A 304 8.69 -16.32 -4.88
CA ARG A 304 7.56 -17.07 -4.29
C ARG A 304 7.21 -18.29 -5.15
N LYS A 305 6.62 -19.31 -4.52
CA LYS A 305 5.98 -20.44 -5.22
C LYS A 305 4.62 -20.07 -5.82
N ALA A 306 3.86 -19.27 -5.09
CA ALA A 306 2.53 -18.83 -5.47
C ALA A 306 2.31 -17.42 -4.90
N THR A 307 1.39 -16.68 -5.52
CA THR A 307 0.93 -15.39 -5.02
C THR A 307 -0.59 -15.35 -5.08
N GLU A 308 -1.18 -14.74 -4.05
CA GLU A 308 -2.60 -14.44 -3.93
C GLU A 308 -3.02 -13.22 -4.77
N ARG A 309 -2.03 -12.49 -5.31
CA ARG A 309 -2.20 -11.28 -6.12
C ARG A 309 -2.03 -11.58 -7.60
N PRO A 310 -3.11 -11.54 -8.42
CA PRO A 310 -2.99 -11.76 -9.86
C PRO A 310 -2.32 -10.58 -10.60
N GLU A 311 -2.15 -9.43 -9.95
CA GLU A 311 -1.63 -8.21 -10.56
C GLU A 311 -0.24 -8.43 -11.18
N GLY A 312 -0.12 -8.11 -12.47
CA GLY A 312 1.15 -8.15 -13.20
C GLY A 312 1.65 -9.55 -13.57
N LEU A 313 1.06 -10.64 -13.06
CA LEU A 313 1.43 -12.00 -13.43
C LEU A 313 1.29 -12.23 -14.94
N GLY A 314 2.32 -12.80 -15.55
CA GLY A 314 2.37 -13.03 -17.01
C GLY A 314 2.51 -11.75 -17.83
N LYS A 315 2.59 -10.57 -17.20
CA LYS A 315 2.86 -9.29 -17.83
C LYS A 315 4.27 -8.83 -17.46
N ASN A 316 4.42 -8.13 -16.34
CA ASN A 316 5.69 -7.63 -15.83
C ASN A 316 6.21 -8.42 -14.62
N VAL A 317 5.41 -9.31 -14.03
CA VAL A 317 5.77 -10.12 -12.86
C VAL A 317 5.91 -11.58 -13.27
N VAL A 318 7.05 -12.17 -12.92
CA VAL A 318 7.36 -13.60 -13.10
C VAL A 318 7.53 -14.25 -11.73
N LEU A 319 6.76 -15.31 -11.45
CA LEU A 319 6.99 -16.15 -10.29
C LEU A 319 8.25 -16.99 -10.50
N SER A 320 9.20 -16.89 -9.57
CA SER A 320 10.43 -17.67 -9.64
C SER A 320 10.16 -19.16 -9.46
N GLU A 321 9.19 -19.51 -8.60
CA GLU A 321 8.94 -20.88 -8.12
C GLU A 321 10.21 -21.57 -7.57
N TYR A 322 11.25 -20.79 -7.28
CA TYR A 322 12.61 -21.25 -6.99
C TYR A 322 13.17 -22.20 -8.08
N SER A 323 12.76 -21.99 -9.34
CA SER A 323 13.23 -22.72 -10.51
C SER A 323 14.39 -21.96 -11.17
N SER A 324 15.54 -22.60 -11.27
CA SER A 324 16.72 -22.05 -11.94
C SER A 324 16.46 -21.72 -13.41
N VAL A 325 15.63 -22.52 -14.09
CA VAL A 325 15.22 -22.29 -15.48
C VAL A 325 14.44 -20.99 -15.59
N ARG A 326 13.47 -20.77 -14.70
CA ARG A 326 12.64 -19.57 -14.70
C ARG A 326 13.43 -18.32 -14.35
N THR A 327 14.28 -18.37 -13.33
CA THR A 327 15.10 -17.22 -12.93
C THR A 327 16.10 -16.85 -14.00
N LYS A 328 16.81 -17.82 -14.60
CA LYS A 328 17.72 -17.56 -15.71
C LYS A 328 17.00 -17.04 -16.95
N SER A 329 15.83 -17.59 -17.28
CA SER A 329 15.02 -17.10 -18.39
C SER A 329 14.55 -15.66 -18.16
N PHE A 330 14.09 -15.31 -16.95
CA PHE A 330 13.75 -13.94 -16.60
C PHE A 330 14.95 -13.01 -16.78
N LEU A 331 16.10 -13.37 -16.20
CA LEU A 331 17.32 -12.56 -16.25
C LEU A 331 17.85 -12.37 -17.69
N ALA A 332 17.80 -13.41 -18.52
CA ALA A 332 18.21 -13.33 -19.93
C ALA A 332 17.29 -12.46 -20.78
N ASN A 333 15.99 -12.42 -20.46
CA ASN A 333 14.99 -11.67 -21.21
C ASN A 333 14.74 -10.26 -20.66
N VAL A 334 15.36 -9.91 -19.52
CA VAL A 334 15.20 -8.58 -18.93
C VAL A 334 15.97 -7.57 -19.79
N GLN A 335 15.26 -6.96 -20.73
CA GLN A 335 15.81 -5.90 -21.54
C GLN A 335 16.06 -4.69 -20.63
N PRO A 336 17.27 -4.11 -20.59
CA PRO A 336 17.49 -2.83 -19.93
C PRO A 336 16.61 -1.81 -20.63
N LYS A 337 15.48 -1.44 -20.03
CA LYS A 337 14.57 -0.48 -20.69
C LYS A 337 15.34 0.82 -20.90
N SER A 338 15.45 1.22 -22.16
CA SER A 338 15.81 2.59 -22.53
C SER A 338 14.70 3.51 -22.02
N HIS A 339 14.95 4.19 -20.91
CA HIS A 339 14.16 5.29 -20.38
C HIS A 339 12.64 5.05 -20.36
N LEU A 340 12.16 4.26 -19.41
CA LEU A 340 10.85 4.58 -18.85
C LEU A 340 11.03 5.75 -17.90
N THR A 341 10.96 6.96 -18.46
CA THR A 341 10.19 8.00 -17.79
C THR A 341 8.88 7.32 -17.41
N PHE A 342 8.55 7.21 -16.12
CA PHE A 342 7.15 7.14 -15.70
C PHE A 342 6.46 8.26 -16.47
N LYS A 343 5.85 7.91 -17.61
CA LYS A 343 5.30 8.87 -18.55
C LYS A 343 4.15 9.48 -17.77
N SER A 344 4.28 10.75 -17.44
CA SER A 344 3.27 11.57 -16.76
C SER A 344 1.88 11.47 -17.40
N HIS A 345 1.79 10.93 -18.63
CA HIS A 345 0.57 10.50 -19.31
C HIS A 345 -0.37 9.58 -18.49
N LEU A 346 0.06 8.95 -17.39
CA LEU A 346 -0.84 8.27 -16.45
C LEU A 346 -1.80 9.24 -15.71
N LEU A 347 -1.57 10.56 -15.77
CA LEU A 347 -2.22 11.55 -14.90
C LEU A 347 -3.29 12.41 -15.59
N LYS A 348 -3.82 12.05 -16.77
CA LYS A 348 -4.94 12.85 -17.34
C LYS A 348 -6.07 13.03 -16.32
N ASN A 349 -6.33 12.03 -15.48
CA ASN A 349 -7.27 12.09 -14.37
C ASN A 349 -6.69 11.40 -13.11
N SER A 350 -6.25 12.17 -12.13
CA SER A 350 -5.79 11.64 -10.83
C SER A 350 -6.99 11.13 -10.00
N PRO A 351 -6.99 9.87 -9.51
CA PRO A 351 -8.01 9.35 -8.59
C PRO A 351 -8.22 10.24 -7.37
N THR A 352 -7.13 10.74 -6.78
CA THR A 352 -7.16 11.71 -5.68
C THR A 352 -7.86 13.01 -6.06
N SER A 353 -7.62 13.52 -7.27
CA SER A 353 -8.31 14.72 -7.74
C SER A 353 -9.82 14.48 -7.92
N ILE A 354 -10.22 13.32 -8.44
CA ILE A 354 -11.63 12.94 -8.57
C ILE A 354 -12.30 12.86 -7.19
N ILE A 355 -11.66 12.17 -6.23
CA ILE A 355 -12.16 12.05 -4.86
C ILE A 355 -12.30 13.44 -4.25
N THR A 356 -11.24 14.25 -4.21
CA THR A 356 -11.27 15.56 -3.55
C THR A 356 -12.23 16.54 -4.22
N ASN A 357 -12.39 16.52 -5.54
CA ASN A 357 -13.38 17.37 -6.22
C ASN A 357 -14.83 17.04 -5.82
N SER A 358 -15.12 15.77 -5.47
CA SER A 358 -16.43 15.37 -4.96
C SER A 358 -16.70 15.80 -3.50
N LEU A 359 -15.68 16.29 -2.80
CA LEU A 359 -15.77 16.73 -1.40
C LEU A 359 -15.97 18.24 -1.24
N THR A 360 -16.13 18.99 -2.35
CA THR A 360 -16.21 20.45 -2.34
C THR A 360 -17.34 21.01 -1.46
N GLN A 361 -18.41 20.26 -1.25
CA GLN A 361 -19.50 20.63 -0.33
C GLN A 361 -19.09 20.61 1.16
N TYR A 362 -17.97 19.98 1.50
CA TYR A 362 -17.45 19.82 2.87
C TYR A 362 -16.28 20.77 3.18
N LYS A 363 -16.03 21.77 2.31
CA LYS A 363 -14.87 22.68 2.40
C LYS A 363 -14.96 23.72 3.54
N SER A 364 -16.13 23.89 4.14
CA SER A 364 -16.45 24.91 5.16
C SER A 364 -16.84 24.29 6.49
#